data_AF-W8Q4N0-F1
#
_entry.id   AF-W8Q4N0-F1
#
_cell.length_a   1.000
_cell.length_b   1.000
_cell.length_c   1.000
_cell.angle_alpha   90.00
_cell.angle_beta   90.00
_cell.angle_gamma   90.00
#
_symmetry.space_group_name_H-M   'P 1'
#
loop_
_entity.id
_entity.type
_entity.pdbx_description
1 polymer ?
#
loop_
_entity_poly.entity_id
_entity_poly.type
_entity_poly.pdbx_seq_one_letter_code
_entity_poly.pdbx_strand_id
1 'polypeptide(L)'
;VNIWCAAGKGSFGTAELLDRMEASRLSELVTHRDLILPQLAAPGIAAHEVKKRSGFKVTYGPVRSKDLPAFLDGGWKATPSMRLKTFSFWERLVLVPIELVSALKAAVVLIAALFIASGLFGAEGFWKNGLSHGLLFGPAVLSGVFMGAVLTPALLPWLPGRAFSLKGLVPGLAGAAFLSLLHGGRAELLNMAEIAWMILIVVLSSYLAMNFTGASTYTSLSGVKKEMR
;
A
#
# COMPACT_ATOMS: atom_id res chain seq x y z
N VAL A 1 -6.48 4.64 10.14
CA VAL A 1 -6.87 3.60 9.15
C VAL A 1 -7.91 4.22 8.22
N ASN A 2 -7.86 3.97 6.90
CA ASN A 2 -8.87 4.51 5.98
C ASN A 2 -10.17 3.67 6.02
N ILE A 3 -11.27 4.19 5.45
CA ILE A 3 -12.60 3.57 5.54
C ILE A 3 -12.65 2.17 4.90
N TRP A 4 -12.05 1.99 3.72
CA TRP A 4 -12.11 0.70 3.01
C TRP A 4 -11.32 -0.40 3.72
N CYS A 5 -10.18 -0.04 4.34
CA CYS A 5 -9.35 -0.97 5.09
C CYS A 5 -10.05 -1.32 6.40
N ALA A 6 -10.69 -0.33 7.03
CA ALA A 6 -11.43 -0.54 8.26
C ALA A 6 -12.65 -1.45 8.03
N ALA A 7 -13.37 -1.25 6.92
CA ALA A 7 -14.49 -2.09 6.50
C ALA A 7 -14.04 -3.52 6.18
N GLY A 8 -12.95 -3.67 5.40
CA GLY A 8 -12.39 -4.98 5.07
C GLY A 8 -11.83 -5.76 6.27
N LYS A 9 -11.30 -5.05 7.28
CA LYS A 9 -10.82 -5.66 8.54
C LYS A 9 -11.92 -5.87 9.58
N GLY A 10 -13.16 -5.43 9.34
CA GLY A 10 -14.27 -5.52 10.28
C GLY A 10 -14.26 -4.46 11.39
N SER A 11 -13.18 -3.69 11.55
CA SER A 11 -13.10 -2.56 12.49
C SER A 11 -14.05 -1.39 12.18
N PHE A 12 -14.59 -1.35 10.95
CA PHE A 12 -15.74 -0.51 10.62
C PHE A 12 -16.84 -1.39 10.04
N GLY A 13 -17.47 -2.15 10.93
CA GLY A 13 -18.51 -3.12 10.59
C GLY A 13 -19.87 -2.80 11.22
N THR A 14 -20.87 -3.64 10.93
CA THR A 14 -22.25 -3.47 11.43
C THR A 14 -22.33 -3.35 12.95
N ALA A 15 -21.62 -4.21 13.69
CA ALA A 15 -21.64 -4.19 15.15
C ALA A 15 -21.06 -2.88 15.70
N GLU A 16 -19.84 -2.53 15.29
CA GLU A 16 -19.20 -1.27 15.68
C GLU A 16 -20.08 -0.06 15.35
N LEU A 17 -20.72 -0.02 14.17
CA LEU A 17 -21.62 1.08 13.82
C LEU A 17 -22.80 1.19 14.79
N LEU A 18 -23.46 0.07 15.10
CA LEU A 18 -24.61 0.04 16.01
C LEU A 18 -24.21 0.47 17.43
N ASP A 19 -23.08 -0.05 17.92
CA ASP A 19 -22.57 0.29 19.25
C ASP A 19 -22.26 1.80 19.34
N ARG A 20 -21.69 2.39 18.28
CA ARG A 20 -21.44 3.84 18.22
C ARG A 20 -22.72 4.67 18.15
N MET A 21 -23.73 4.22 17.42
CA MET A 21 -25.02 4.91 17.34
C MET A 21 -25.74 4.92 18.70
N GLU A 22 -25.66 3.82 19.45
CA GLU A 22 -26.23 3.71 20.79
C GLU A 22 -25.45 4.55 21.79
N ALA A 23 -24.11 4.45 21.79
CA ALA A 23 -23.24 5.25 22.66
C ALA A 23 -23.40 6.76 22.42
N SER A 24 -23.66 7.18 21.18
CA SER A 24 -23.91 8.59 20.84
C SER A 24 -25.38 8.99 21.01
N ARG A 25 -26.27 8.09 21.44
CA ARG A 25 -27.72 8.28 21.53
C ARG A 25 -28.31 8.91 20.28
N LEU A 26 -27.85 8.46 19.10
CA LEU A 26 -28.21 9.11 17.82
C LEU A 26 -29.72 9.17 17.61
N SER A 27 -30.46 8.15 18.08
CA SER A 27 -31.91 8.07 18.00
C SER A 27 -32.67 9.15 18.78
N GLU A 28 -32.03 9.78 19.77
CA GLU A 28 -32.61 10.85 20.58
C GLU A 28 -32.29 12.24 19.98
N LEU A 29 -31.26 12.33 19.13
CA LEU A 29 -30.75 13.60 18.58
C LEU A 29 -31.43 14.01 17.27
N VAL A 30 -32.02 13.07 16.54
CA VAL A 30 -32.64 13.33 15.23
C VAL A 30 -34.06 12.79 15.17
N THR A 31 -34.94 13.51 14.45
CA THR A 31 -36.35 13.13 14.27
C THR A 31 -36.56 12.10 13.15
N HIS A 32 -35.57 11.91 12.27
CA HIS A 32 -35.62 10.96 11.17
C HIS A 32 -34.81 9.68 11.46
N ARG A 33 -34.98 8.67 10.61
CA ARG A 33 -34.24 7.40 10.70
C ARG A 33 -33.44 7.11 9.44
N ASP A 34 -32.87 8.14 8.84
CA ASP A 34 -31.97 7.99 7.70
C ASP A 34 -30.51 8.18 8.11
N LEU A 35 -29.64 7.29 7.64
CA LEU A 35 -28.20 7.28 7.93
C LEU A 35 -27.42 7.22 6.63
N ILE A 36 -26.58 8.22 6.38
CA ILE A 36 -25.69 8.24 5.21
C ILE A 36 -24.34 7.64 5.60
N LEU A 37 -23.92 6.60 4.88
CA LEU A 37 -22.60 5.99 5.05
C LEU A 37 -21.73 6.21 3.81
N PRO A 38 -20.39 6.30 3.96
CA PRO A 38 -19.49 6.34 2.81
C PRO A 38 -19.64 5.10 1.92
N GLN A 39 -19.59 5.26 0.59
CA GLN A 39 -19.73 4.15 -0.36
C GLN A 39 -18.76 2.99 -0.06
N LEU A 40 -17.53 3.30 0.34
CA LEU A 40 -16.48 2.32 0.59
C LEU A 40 -16.62 1.57 1.93
N ALA A 41 -17.62 1.91 2.74
CA ALA A 41 -17.95 1.15 3.96
C ALA A 41 -18.84 -0.08 3.66
N ALA A 42 -19.45 -0.14 2.47
CA ALA A 42 -20.39 -1.19 2.09
C ALA A 42 -19.88 -2.64 2.28
N PRO A 43 -18.60 -2.96 2.05
CA PRO A 43 -18.10 -4.33 2.29
C PRO A 43 -18.12 -4.76 3.76
N GLY A 44 -18.08 -3.82 4.71
CA GLY A 44 -18.06 -4.11 6.15
C GLY A 44 -19.41 -3.99 6.84
N ILE A 45 -20.36 -3.26 6.24
CA ILE A 45 -21.62 -2.88 6.89
C ILE A 45 -22.81 -3.48 6.14
N ALA A 46 -23.57 -4.32 6.84
CA ALA A 46 -24.81 -4.90 6.34
C ALA A 46 -25.98 -3.94 6.60
N ALA A 47 -26.34 -3.14 5.60
CA ALA A 47 -27.41 -2.13 5.69
C ALA A 47 -28.76 -2.70 6.18
N HIS A 48 -29.09 -3.94 5.81
CA HIS A 48 -30.32 -4.61 6.25
C HIS A 48 -30.30 -4.94 7.74
N GLU A 49 -29.16 -5.37 8.28
CA GLU A 49 -28.98 -5.63 9.71
C GLU A 49 -29.00 -4.33 10.52
N VAL A 50 -28.38 -3.26 10.01
CA VAL A 50 -28.48 -1.93 10.64
C VAL A 50 -29.94 -1.50 10.76
N LYS A 51 -30.72 -1.61 9.67
CA LYS A 51 -32.14 -1.28 9.68
C LYS A 51 -32.93 -2.15 10.66
N LYS A 52 -32.69 -3.47 10.67
CA LYS A 52 -33.39 -4.42 11.54
C LYS A 52 -33.14 -4.13 13.02
N ARG A 53 -31.90 -3.78 13.40
CA ARG A 53 -31.49 -3.60 14.80
C ARG A 53 -31.70 -2.18 15.33
N SER A 54 -31.55 -1.14 14.50
CA SER A 54 -31.61 0.26 14.94
C SER A 54 -32.83 1.04 14.40
N GLY A 55 -33.54 0.50 13.42
CA GLY A 55 -34.56 1.20 12.66
C GLY A 55 -34.01 2.19 11.62
N PHE A 56 -32.70 2.48 11.60
CA PHE A 56 -32.12 3.41 10.64
C PHE A 56 -31.96 2.80 9.25
N LYS A 57 -32.49 3.48 8.24
CA LYS A 57 -32.27 3.19 6.83
C LYS A 57 -30.91 3.73 6.41
N VAL A 58 -30.02 2.82 6.07
CA VAL A 58 -28.71 3.15 5.51
C VAL A 58 -28.83 3.52 4.03
N THR A 59 -28.27 4.67 3.67
CA THR A 59 -28.03 5.08 2.29
C THR A 59 -26.54 5.25 2.07
N TYR A 60 -25.99 4.58 1.05
CA TYR A 60 -24.59 4.76 0.68
C TYR A 60 -24.43 6.03 -0.15
N GLY A 61 -23.76 7.01 0.46
CA GLY A 61 -23.40 8.28 -0.14
C GLY A 61 -22.19 8.17 -1.08
N PRO A 62 -21.58 9.30 -1.48
CA PRO A 62 -20.47 9.32 -2.41
C PRO A 62 -19.18 8.69 -1.84
N VAL A 63 -18.23 8.36 -2.72
CA VAL A 63 -16.87 7.92 -2.34
C VAL A 63 -16.10 9.06 -1.69
N ARG A 64 -16.26 10.31 -2.18
CA ARG A 64 -15.57 11.48 -1.66
C ARG A 64 -16.54 12.36 -0.86
N SER A 65 -16.11 12.80 0.33
CA SER A 65 -16.91 13.66 1.19
C SER A 65 -17.26 15.01 0.55
N LYS A 66 -16.40 15.54 -0.33
CA LYS A 66 -16.65 16.79 -1.05
C LYS A 66 -17.87 16.75 -1.98
N ASP A 67 -18.30 15.55 -2.38
CA ASP A 67 -19.46 15.38 -3.26
C ASP A 67 -20.77 15.27 -2.46
N LEU A 68 -20.70 15.33 -1.12
CA LEU A 68 -21.85 15.22 -0.23
C LEU A 68 -22.90 16.32 -0.44
N PRO A 69 -22.56 17.61 -0.62
CA PRO A 69 -23.56 18.65 -0.88
C PRO A 69 -24.37 18.35 -2.16
N ALA A 70 -23.70 18.10 -3.28
CA ALA A 70 -24.36 17.75 -4.54
C ALA A 70 -25.18 16.45 -4.46
N PHE A 71 -24.74 15.48 -3.64
CA PHE A 71 -25.51 14.27 -3.36
C PHE A 71 -26.82 14.57 -2.61
N LEU A 72 -26.79 15.48 -1.63
CA LEU A 72 -27.96 15.89 -0.86
C LEU A 72 -28.94 16.69 -1.74
N ASP A 73 -28.43 17.67 -2.50
CA ASP A 73 -29.21 18.47 -3.45
C ASP A 73 -29.86 17.61 -4.53
N GLY A 74 -29.18 16.53 -4.95
CA GLY A 74 -29.67 15.52 -5.88
C GLY A 74 -30.71 14.55 -5.30
N GLY A 75 -31.26 14.83 -4.12
CA GLY A 75 -32.25 13.97 -3.47
C GLY A 75 -31.68 12.63 -3.01
N TRP A 76 -30.43 12.64 -2.55
CA TRP A 76 -29.74 11.48 -1.96
C TRP A 76 -29.47 10.36 -2.98
N LYS A 77 -29.27 10.75 -4.24
CA LYS A 77 -28.93 9.84 -5.34
C LYS A 77 -27.50 10.09 -5.80
N ALA A 78 -26.61 9.15 -5.48
CA ALA A 78 -25.23 9.21 -5.94
C ALA A 78 -25.17 8.96 -7.46
N THR A 79 -24.62 9.93 -8.19
CA THR A 79 -24.37 9.82 -9.63
C THR A 79 -23.29 8.75 -9.90
N PRO A 80 -23.16 8.24 -11.14
CA PRO A 80 -22.11 7.29 -11.49
C PRO A 80 -20.69 7.77 -11.15
N SER A 81 -20.40 9.07 -11.35
CA SER A 81 -19.08 9.64 -11.04
C SER A 81 -18.77 9.64 -9.54
N MET A 82 -19.78 9.88 -8.69
CA MET A 82 -19.65 9.84 -7.22
C MET A 82 -19.33 8.45 -6.67
N ARG A 83 -19.58 7.39 -7.45
CA ARG A 83 -19.33 5.98 -7.07
C ARG A 83 -17.94 5.48 -7.48
N LEU A 84 -17.20 6.27 -8.25
CA LEU A 84 -15.92 5.84 -8.82
C LEU A 84 -14.74 6.50 -8.11
N LYS A 85 -13.74 5.69 -7.77
CA LYS A 85 -12.41 6.17 -7.36
C LYS A 85 -11.49 6.16 -8.59
N THR A 86 -11.03 7.34 -9.00
CA THR A 86 -10.22 7.51 -10.22
C THR A 86 -8.84 6.87 -10.14
N PHE A 87 -8.30 6.71 -8.94
CA PHE A 87 -6.96 6.18 -8.67
C PHE A 87 -5.87 6.83 -9.55
N SER A 88 -5.97 8.17 -9.67
CA SER A 88 -5.05 8.98 -10.47
C SER A 88 -3.64 8.97 -9.89
N PHE A 89 -2.66 9.47 -10.64
CA PHE A 89 -1.25 9.53 -10.22
C PHE A 89 -1.08 10.07 -8.79
N TRP A 90 -1.68 11.22 -8.49
CA TRP A 90 -1.61 11.84 -7.16
C TRP A 90 -2.31 11.01 -6.08
N GLU A 91 -3.44 10.37 -6.40
CA GLU A 91 -4.14 9.50 -5.45
C GLU A 91 -3.32 8.25 -5.09
N ARG A 92 -2.49 7.75 -6.02
CA ARG A 92 -1.55 6.66 -5.75
C ARG A 92 -0.41 7.11 -4.85
N LEU A 93 0.16 8.28 -5.12
CA LEU A 93 1.27 8.81 -4.31
C LEU A 93 0.88 9.13 -2.88
N VAL A 94 -0.37 9.49 -2.60
CA VAL A 94 -0.85 9.69 -1.22
C VAL A 94 -0.76 8.41 -0.37
N LEU A 95 -0.73 7.23 -0.99
CA LEU A 95 -0.56 5.95 -0.30
C LEU A 95 0.91 5.59 -0.03
N VAL A 96 1.86 6.25 -0.71
CA VAL A 96 3.28 5.92 -0.59
C VAL A 96 3.85 6.18 0.82
N PRO A 97 3.54 7.28 1.53
CA PRO A 97 4.18 7.57 2.82
C PRO A 97 3.97 6.47 3.87
N ILE A 98 2.77 5.88 3.95
CA ILE A 98 2.48 4.85 4.96
C ILE A 98 3.24 3.56 4.68
N GLU A 99 3.32 3.16 3.40
CA GLU A 99 4.10 2.00 2.97
C GLU A 99 5.61 2.26 3.12
N LEU A 100 6.06 3.46 2.79
CA LEU A 100 7.47 3.85 2.86
C LEU A 100 7.98 3.85 4.31
N VAL A 101 7.21 4.37 5.27
CA VAL A 101 7.61 4.33 6.69
C VAL A 101 7.73 2.88 7.18
N SER A 102 6.82 2.00 6.78
CA SER A 102 6.89 0.57 7.12
C SER A 102 8.12 -0.09 6.48
N ALA A 103 8.34 0.15 5.20
CA ALA A 103 9.47 -0.37 4.44
C ALA A 103 10.82 0.12 4.98
N LEU A 104 10.93 1.40 5.37
CA LEU A 104 12.15 1.96 5.95
C LEU A 104 12.49 1.35 7.31
N LYS A 105 11.50 1.04 8.16
CA LYS A 105 11.75 0.32 9.42
C LYS A 105 12.32 -1.06 9.15
N ALA A 106 11.73 -1.81 8.22
CA ALA A 106 12.25 -3.12 7.81
C ALA A 106 13.64 -3.00 7.16
N ALA A 107 13.88 -1.96 6.36
CA ALA A 107 15.16 -1.69 5.72
C ALA A 107 16.27 -1.42 6.75
N VAL A 108 15.99 -0.66 7.82
CA VAL A 108 16.97 -0.43 8.90
C VAL A 108 17.36 -1.74 9.56
N VAL A 109 16.39 -2.62 9.84
CA VAL A 109 16.67 -3.94 10.41
C VAL A 109 17.48 -4.80 9.44
N LEU A 110 17.14 -4.80 8.15
CA LEU A 110 17.87 -5.53 7.12
C LEU A 110 19.31 -5.02 6.96
N ILE A 111 19.52 -3.71 6.92
CA ILE A 111 20.84 -3.08 6.83
C ILE A 111 21.68 -3.43 8.05
N ALA A 112 21.11 -3.39 9.26
CA ALA A 112 21.79 -3.80 10.48
C ALA A 112 22.18 -5.30 10.46
N ALA A 113 21.27 -6.16 10.00
CA ALA A 113 21.55 -7.59 9.86
C ALA A 113 22.67 -7.87 8.84
N LEU A 114 22.63 -7.19 7.68
CA LEU A 114 23.68 -7.28 6.66
C LEU A 114 25.03 -6.74 7.16
N PHE A 115 25.02 -5.67 7.95
CA PHE A 115 26.22 -5.13 8.59
C PHE A 115 26.85 -6.13 9.56
N ILE A 116 26.05 -6.75 10.43
CA ILE A 116 26.53 -7.78 11.36
C ILE A 116 27.06 -8.99 10.58
N ALA A 117 26.32 -9.46 9.57
CA ALA A 117 26.76 -10.57 8.74
C ALA A 117 28.08 -10.26 8.01
N SER A 118 28.22 -9.07 7.43
CA SER A 118 29.45 -8.64 6.76
C SER A 118 30.61 -8.56 7.75
N GLY A 119 30.38 -8.06 8.96
CA GLY A 119 31.40 -7.99 10.01
C GLY A 119 31.85 -9.37 10.49
N LEU A 120 30.96 -10.36 10.57
CA LEU A 120 31.27 -11.72 11.04
C LEU A 120 31.90 -12.62 9.97
N PHE A 121 31.44 -12.51 8.72
CA PHE A 121 31.84 -13.40 7.63
C PHE A 121 32.84 -12.78 6.64
N GLY A 122 33.13 -11.49 6.76
CA GLY A 122 34.10 -10.83 5.89
C GLY A 122 35.54 -11.21 6.24
N ALA A 123 36.43 -11.12 5.25
CA ALA A 123 37.83 -11.52 5.38
C ALA A 123 38.67 -10.58 6.27
N GLU A 124 38.26 -9.31 6.43
CA GLU A 124 38.95 -8.34 7.28
C GLU A 124 38.36 -8.24 8.70
N GLY A 125 38.77 -7.24 9.48
CA GLY A 125 38.17 -6.97 10.79
C GLY A 125 36.71 -6.51 10.71
N PHE A 126 35.93 -6.87 11.72
CA PHE A 126 34.48 -6.62 11.81
C PHE A 126 34.06 -5.21 11.35
N TRP A 127 34.68 -4.18 11.90
CA TRP A 127 34.35 -2.79 11.60
C TRP A 127 34.73 -2.37 10.18
N LYS A 128 35.86 -2.85 9.65
CA LYS A 128 36.30 -2.49 8.29
C LYS A 128 35.39 -3.13 7.24
N ASN A 129 35.07 -4.41 7.39
CA ASN A 129 34.14 -5.10 6.48
C ASN A 129 32.75 -4.47 6.54
N GLY A 130 32.22 -4.25 7.74
CA GLY A 130 30.89 -3.67 7.91
C GLY A 130 30.78 -2.28 7.28
N LEU A 131 31.80 -1.43 7.41
CA LEU A 131 31.79 -0.08 6.83
C LEU A 131 32.00 -0.11 5.30
N SER A 132 32.95 -0.91 4.81
CA SER A 132 33.27 -0.99 3.37
C SER A 132 32.12 -1.58 2.56
N HIS A 133 31.54 -2.70 3.01
CA HIS A 133 30.38 -3.31 2.38
C HIS A 133 29.10 -2.50 2.66
N GLY A 134 29.04 -1.80 3.80
CA GLY A 134 27.91 -0.93 4.16
C GLY A 134 27.65 0.19 3.18
N LEU A 135 28.71 0.74 2.59
CA LEU A 135 28.62 1.72 1.51
C LEU A 135 28.00 1.14 0.22
N LEU A 136 27.94 -0.19 0.08
CA LEU A 136 27.36 -0.87 -1.09
C LEU A 136 25.94 -1.38 -0.80
N PHE A 137 25.72 -2.11 0.29
CA PHE A 137 24.39 -2.70 0.56
C PHE A 137 23.37 -1.66 1.06
N GLY A 138 23.80 -0.60 1.74
CA GLY A 138 22.91 0.48 2.19
C GLY A 138 22.18 1.14 1.01
N PRO A 139 22.90 1.69 0.02
CA PRO A 139 22.30 2.24 -1.19
C PRO A 139 21.46 1.24 -1.98
N ALA A 140 21.86 -0.04 -2.04
CA ALA A 140 21.10 -1.09 -2.72
C ALA A 140 19.75 -1.33 -2.04
N VAL A 141 19.72 -1.48 -0.71
CA VAL A 141 18.46 -1.65 0.04
C VAL A 141 17.56 -0.43 -0.14
N LEU A 142 18.10 0.79 0.02
CA LEU A 142 17.33 2.02 -0.14
C LEU A 142 16.79 2.19 -1.57
N SER A 143 17.58 1.79 -2.57
CA SER A 143 17.16 1.78 -3.97
C SER A 143 16.03 0.77 -4.21
N GLY A 144 16.14 -0.46 -3.68
CA GLY A 144 15.05 -1.45 -3.72
C GLY A 144 13.77 -0.94 -3.08
N VAL A 145 13.88 -0.29 -1.92
CA VAL A 145 12.75 0.35 -1.24
C VAL A 145 12.13 1.45 -2.09
N PHE A 146 12.93 2.34 -2.66
CA PHE A 146 12.44 3.41 -3.52
C PHE A 146 11.74 2.87 -4.77
N MET A 147 12.34 1.89 -5.45
CA MET A 147 11.77 1.30 -6.66
C MET A 147 10.44 0.58 -6.39
N GLY A 148 10.36 -0.18 -5.30
CA GLY A 148 9.16 -0.92 -4.93
C GLY A 148 8.05 -0.07 -4.30
N ALA A 149 8.40 0.74 -3.29
CA ALA A 149 7.40 1.47 -2.50
C ALA A 149 7.00 2.82 -3.11
N VAL A 150 7.84 3.43 -3.95
CA VAL A 150 7.58 4.76 -4.54
C VAL A 150 7.36 4.67 -6.05
N LEU A 151 8.34 4.12 -6.78
CA LEU A 151 8.30 4.16 -8.24
C LEU A 151 7.24 3.21 -8.81
N THR A 152 7.04 2.04 -8.20
CA THR A 152 6.02 1.09 -8.65
C THR A 152 4.60 1.68 -8.56
N PRO A 153 4.12 2.23 -7.42
CA PRO A 153 2.82 2.89 -7.37
C PRO A 153 2.70 4.09 -8.33
N ALA A 154 3.77 4.87 -8.50
CA ALA A 154 3.80 5.99 -9.41
C ALA A 154 3.53 5.54 -10.86
N LEU A 155 4.23 4.49 -11.30
CA LEU A 155 4.22 3.99 -12.67
C LEU A 155 3.19 2.88 -12.95
N LEU A 156 2.41 2.49 -11.94
CA LEU A 156 1.56 1.28 -11.94
C LEU A 156 0.74 1.00 -13.22
N PRO A 157 0.09 1.99 -13.87
CA PRO A 157 -0.70 1.74 -15.09
C PRO A 157 0.16 1.36 -16.29
N TRP A 158 1.42 1.79 -16.33
CA TRP A 158 2.33 1.58 -17.45
C TRP A 158 3.23 0.34 -17.26
N LEU A 159 3.30 -0.20 -16.05
CA LEU A 159 4.12 -1.37 -15.75
C LEU A 159 3.46 -2.64 -16.32
N PRO A 160 4.23 -3.51 -17.00
CA PRO A 160 3.69 -4.73 -17.61
C PRO A 160 3.33 -5.78 -16.55
N GLY A 161 2.47 -6.73 -16.94
CA GLY A 161 2.07 -7.85 -16.08
C GLY A 161 0.81 -7.58 -15.26
N ARG A 162 0.19 -8.67 -14.78
CA ARG A 162 -1.03 -8.63 -13.95
C ARG A 162 -0.70 -8.65 -12.46
N ALA A 163 0.27 -9.46 -12.04
CA ALA A 163 0.75 -9.50 -10.67
C ALA A 163 1.59 -8.26 -10.36
N PHE A 164 1.42 -7.69 -9.19
CA PHE A 164 2.19 -6.55 -8.73
C PHE A 164 3.66 -6.93 -8.47
N SER A 165 3.93 -8.15 -8.03
CA SER A 165 5.29 -8.67 -7.91
C SER A 165 6.06 -8.59 -9.24
N LEU A 166 5.39 -8.92 -10.35
CA LEU A 166 5.94 -8.79 -11.70
C LEU A 166 6.06 -7.33 -12.14
N LYS A 167 5.10 -6.47 -11.79
CA LYS A 167 5.20 -5.02 -12.05
C LYS A 167 6.42 -4.41 -11.36
N GLY A 168 6.71 -4.84 -10.13
CA GLY A 168 7.88 -4.39 -9.36
C GLY A 168 9.23 -4.84 -9.93
N LEU A 169 9.27 -5.86 -10.79
CA LEU A 169 10.50 -6.30 -11.45
C LEU A 169 11.07 -5.20 -12.34
N VAL A 170 10.23 -4.48 -13.09
CA VAL A 170 10.69 -3.48 -14.06
C VAL A 170 11.38 -2.29 -13.38
N PRO A 171 10.77 -1.63 -12.36
CA PRO A 171 11.46 -0.63 -11.54
C PRO A 171 12.70 -1.20 -10.84
N GLY A 172 12.63 -2.45 -10.37
CA GLY A 172 13.75 -3.12 -9.71
C GLY A 172 14.96 -3.30 -10.63
N LEU A 173 14.75 -3.80 -11.85
CA LEU A 173 15.79 -3.95 -12.87
C LEU A 173 16.37 -2.59 -13.28
N ALA A 174 15.51 -1.57 -13.42
CA ALA A 174 15.96 -0.21 -13.70
C ALA A 174 16.83 0.34 -12.57
N GLY A 175 16.46 0.11 -11.31
CA GLY A 175 17.26 0.50 -10.14
C GLY A 175 18.58 -0.26 -10.04
N ALA A 176 18.57 -1.57 -10.33
CA ALA A 176 19.78 -2.40 -10.37
C ALA A 176 20.76 -1.92 -11.45
N ALA A 177 20.26 -1.65 -12.66
CA ALA A 177 21.06 -1.12 -13.76
C ALA A 177 21.61 0.27 -13.42
N PHE A 178 20.78 1.17 -12.89
CA PHE A 178 21.19 2.51 -12.50
C PHE A 178 22.30 2.48 -11.45
N LEU A 179 22.15 1.65 -10.40
CA LEU A 179 23.18 1.54 -9.36
C LEU A 179 24.47 0.94 -9.91
N SER A 180 24.40 -0.05 -10.81
CA SER A 180 25.58 -0.62 -11.48
C SER A 180 26.33 0.42 -12.32
N LEU A 181 25.62 1.30 -13.03
CA LEU A 181 26.22 2.39 -13.79
C LEU A 181 26.96 3.39 -12.88
N LEU A 182 26.40 3.72 -11.71
CA LEU A 182 27.05 4.62 -10.74
C LEU A 182 28.35 4.04 -10.15
N HIS A 183 28.46 2.71 -10.05
CA HIS A 183 29.67 2.03 -9.56
C HIS A 183 30.74 1.83 -10.65
N GLY A 184 30.59 2.47 -11.81
CA GLY A 184 31.63 2.53 -12.84
C GLY A 184 31.38 1.64 -14.05
N GLY A 185 30.25 0.92 -14.12
CA GLY A 185 29.69 0.38 -15.37
C GLY A 185 30.64 -0.46 -16.25
N ARG A 186 31.67 -1.09 -15.68
CA ARG A 186 32.61 -1.93 -16.44
C ARG A 186 32.04 -3.34 -16.57
N ALA A 187 31.45 -3.61 -17.73
CA ALA A 187 30.87 -4.90 -18.09
C ALA A 187 31.88 -6.07 -18.10
N GLU A 188 33.18 -5.81 -17.91
CA GLU A 188 34.22 -6.82 -18.08
C GLU A 188 34.32 -7.85 -16.96
N LEU A 189 33.62 -7.70 -15.83
CA LEU A 189 33.22 -8.79 -14.92
C LEU A 189 32.38 -8.18 -13.80
N LEU A 190 31.05 -8.29 -13.88
CA LEU A 190 30.20 -8.00 -12.71
C LEU A 190 30.67 -8.92 -11.58
N ASN A 191 31.20 -8.33 -10.51
CA ASN A 191 31.66 -9.11 -9.37
C ASN A 191 30.46 -9.80 -8.71
N MET A 192 30.66 -10.97 -8.10
CA MET A 192 29.58 -11.74 -7.46
C MET A 192 28.78 -10.89 -6.45
N ALA A 193 29.44 -9.95 -5.77
CA ALA A 193 28.80 -8.99 -4.87
C ALA A 193 27.85 -8.02 -5.58
N GLU A 194 28.21 -7.52 -6.76
CA GLU A 194 27.35 -6.61 -7.54
C GLU A 194 26.10 -7.33 -8.03
N ILE A 195 26.26 -8.55 -8.52
CA ILE A 195 25.13 -9.40 -8.93
C ILE A 195 24.20 -9.65 -7.74
N ALA A 196 24.76 -9.95 -6.56
CA ALA A 196 23.97 -10.16 -5.36
C ALA A 196 23.14 -8.92 -4.98
N TRP A 197 23.70 -7.71 -5.10
CA TRP A 197 22.99 -6.48 -4.73
C TRP A 197 21.97 -6.07 -5.78
N MET A 198 22.25 -6.32 -7.07
CA MET A 198 21.27 -6.18 -8.14
C MET A 198 20.05 -7.08 -7.91
N ILE A 199 20.29 -8.36 -7.58
CA ILE A 199 19.21 -9.29 -7.22
C ILE A 199 18.46 -8.76 -5.99
N LEU A 200 19.15 -8.27 -4.96
CA LEU A 200 18.52 -7.70 -3.77
C LEU A 200 17.59 -6.53 -4.12
N ILE A 201 18.00 -5.59 -4.97
CA ILE A 201 17.17 -4.47 -5.43
C ILE A 201 15.90 -4.98 -6.12
N VAL A 202 16.05 -5.93 -7.03
CA VAL A 202 14.93 -6.52 -7.78
C VAL A 202 13.96 -7.23 -6.85
N VAL A 203 14.46 -8.06 -5.93
CA VAL A 203 13.66 -8.80 -4.96
C VAL A 203 12.91 -7.84 -4.03
N LEU A 204 13.59 -6.83 -3.48
CA LEU A 204 12.96 -5.83 -2.60
C LEU A 204 11.89 -5.03 -3.36
N SER A 205 12.18 -4.60 -4.59
CA SER A 205 11.24 -3.87 -5.42
C SER A 205 9.98 -4.69 -5.71
N SER A 206 10.15 -5.95 -6.12
CA SER A 206 9.03 -6.88 -6.36
C SER A 206 8.23 -7.20 -5.11
N TYR A 207 8.89 -7.44 -3.98
CA TYR A 207 8.23 -7.72 -2.72
C TYR A 207 7.40 -6.52 -2.24
N LEU A 208 7.95 -5.31 -2.29
CA LEU A 208 7.23 -4.10 -1.88
C LEU A 208 6.11 -3.74 -2.86
N ALA A 209 6.30 -3.98 -4.15
CA ALA A 209 5.23 -3.87 -5.13
C ALA A 209 4.05 -4.80 -4.80
N MET A 210 4.34 -6.06 -4.44
CA MET A 210 3.32 -7.04 -4.02
C MET A 210 2.51 -6.58 -2.81
N ASN A 211 3.13 -5.88 -1.85
CA ASN A 211 2.41 -5.32 -0.69
C ASN A 211 1.36 -4.29 -1.11
N PHE A 212 1.55 -3.61 -2.25
CA PHE A 212 0.62 -2.61 -2.77
C PHE A 212 -0.63 -3.21 -3.44
N THR A 213 -0.70 -4.54 -3.64
CA THR A 213 -1.88 -5.23 -4.20
C THR A 213 -3.15 -4.85 -3.44
N GLY A 214 -3.13 -4.96 -2.12
CA GLY A 214 -4.24 -4.66 -1.22
C GLY A 214 -4.54 -3.17 -1.01
N ALA A 215 -3.78 -2.26 -1.63
CA ALA A 215 -3.98 -0.81 -1.57
C ALA A 215 -4.45 -0.21 -2.90
N SER A 216 -4.64 -1.05 -3.93
CA SER A 216 -5.00 -0.63 -5.29
C SER A 216 -6.46 -0.90 -5.63
N THR A 217 -6.98 -0.21 -6.65
CA THR A 217 -8.31 -0.49 -7.22
C THR A 217 -8.30 -1.60 -8.27
N TYR A 218 -7.15 -2.24 -8.52
CA TYR A 218 -6.95 -3.16 -9.66
C TYR A 218 -7.25 -4.62 -9.31
N THR A 219 -7.09 -4.99 -8.04
CA THR A 219 -7.15 -6.39 -7.60
C THR A 219 -8.45 -6.71 -6.87
N SER A 220 -8.95 -7.92 -7.06
CA SER A 220 -9.99 -8.51 -6.22
C SER A 220 -9.37 -9.23 -5.01
N LEU A 221 -10.19 -9.51 -3.98
CA LEU A 221 -9.75 -10.28 -2.82
C LEU A 221 -9.14 -11.64 -3.20
N SER A 222 -9.74 -12.34 -4.18
CA SER A 222 -9.20 -13.62 -4.67
C SER A 222 -7.87 -13.44 -5.40
N GLY A 223 -7.70 -12.34 -6.14
CA GLY A 223 -6.43 -11.98 -6.77
C GLY A 223 -5.32 -11.73 -5.76
N VAL A 224 -5.59 -10.93 -4.72
CA VAL A 224 -4.62 -10.66 -3.63
C VAL A 224 -4.23 -11.97 -2.94
N LYS A 225 -5.20 -12.82 -2.59
CA LYS A 225 -4.93 -14.12 -1.96
C LYS A 225 -4.09 -15.05 -2.84
N LYS A 226 -4.27 -15.01 -4.16
CA LYS A 226 -3.46 -15.78 -5.10
C LYS A 226 -2.03 -15.27 -5.19
N GLU A 227 -1.83 -13.96 -5.07
CA GLU A 227 -0.51 -13.35 -5.18
C GLU A 227 0.33 -13.49 -3.90
N MET A 228 -0.32 -13.56 -2.74
CA MET A 228 0.36 -13.75 -1.44
C MET A 228 0.68 -15.20 -1.09
N ARG A 229 0.24 -16.19 -1.88
CA ARG A 229 0.46 -17.62 -1.68
C ARG A 229 1.51 -18.13 -2.65
#